data_AF-A0A6L7A6E2-F1
#
_entry.id   AF-A0A6L7A6E2-F1
#
_cell.length_a   1.000
_cell.length_b   1.000
_cell.length_c   1.000
_cell.angle_alpha   90.00
_cell.angle_beta   90.00
_cell.angle_gamma   90.00
#
_symmetry.space_group_name_H-M   'P 1'
#
loop_
_entity.id
_entity.type
_entity.pdbx_description
1 polymer ?
#
loop_
_entity_poly.entity_id
_entity_poly.type
_entity_poly.pdbx_seq_one_letter_code
_entity_poly.pdbx_strand_id
1 'polypeptide(L)' 'ALMATPLWQAMPFVRAGRFQRVPAVWFYGATLSAMHFVRVLDNAIGGKA' A
#
# COMPACT_ATOMS: atom_id res chain seq x y z
N ALA A 1 -17.07 -1.65 4.80
CA ALA A 1 -16.25 -1.19 5.95
C ALA A 1 -15.35 -2.32 6.48
N LEU A 2 -14.46 -2.89 5.66
CA LEU A 2 -13.60 -4.03 6.07
C LEU A 2 -12.61 -3.64 7.20
N MET A 3 -12.03 -2.46 7.09
CA MET A 3 -11.02 -1.94 8.02
C MET A 3 -11.59 -1.65 9.42
N ALA A 4 -12.92 -1.55 9.55
CA ALA A 4 -13.60 -1.32 10.83
C ALA A 4 -13.94 -2.63 11.56
N THR A 5 -13.68 -3.79 10.95
CA THR A 5 -13.97 -5.07 11.58
C THR A 5 -12.98 -5.37 12.71
N PRO A 6 -13.40 -6.03 13.80
CA PRO A 6 -12.50 -6.42 14.88
C PRO A 6 -11.34 -7.30 14.41
N LEU A 7 -11.60 -8.18 13.43
CA LEU A 7 -10.58 -9.05 12.84
C LEU A 7 -9.47 -8.23 12.16
N TRP A 8 -9.84 -7.21 11.38
CA TRP A 8 -8.86 -6.32 10.75
C TRP A 8 -8.04 -5.54 11.79
N GLN A 9 -8.71 -4.99 12.80
CA GLN A 9 -8.06 -4.25 13.88
C GLN A 9 -7.13 -5.12 14.74
N ALA A 10 -7.38 -6.43 14.81
CA ALA A 10 -6.55 -7.39 15.54
C ALA A 10 -5.24 -7.76 14.81
N MET A 11 -5.09 -7.44 13.52
CA MET A 11 -3.89 -7.79 12.74
C MET A 11 -2.63 -7.11 13.31
N PRO A 12 -1.51 -7.83 13.55
CA PRO A 12 -0.32 -7.26 14.21
C PRO A 12 0.30 -6.06 13.49
N PHE A 13 0.28 -6.04 12.16
CA PHE A 13 0.83 -4.93 11.37
C PHE A 13 -0.06 -3.69 11.41
N VAL A 14 -1.38 -3.85 11.55
CA VAL A 14 -2.34 -2.75 11.74
C VAL A 14 -2.13 -2.12 13.11
N ARG A 15 -2.06 -2.94 14.17
CA ARG A 15 -1.80 -2.47 15.54
C ARG A 15 -0.45 -1.80 15.71
N ALA A 16 0.56 -2.26 14.97
CA ALA A 16 1.91 -1.67 14.99
C ALA A 16 2.04 -0.41 14.12
N GLY A 17 0.97 0.10 13.50
CA GLY A 17 1.03 1.28 12.64
C GLY A 17 1.84 1.08 11.35
N ARG A 18 2.09 -0.17 10.94
CA ARG A 18 2.89 -0.55 9.77
C ARG A 18 2.02 -0.84 8.54
N PHE A 19 0.81 -0.27 8.52
CA PHE A 19 -0.11 -0.36 7.39
C PHE A 19 -0.32 1.04 6.82
N GLN A 20 -0.12 1.18 5.51
CA GLN A 20 -0.37 2.43 4.80
C GLN A 20 -1.24 2.16 3.57
N ARG A 21 -2.19 3.07 3.31
CA ARG A 21 -2.96 3.08 2.07
C ARG A 21 -2.19 3.87 1.02
N VAL A 22 -2.03 3.28 -0.15
CA VAL A 22 -1.35 3.89 -1.30
C VAL A 22 -2.31 3.97 -2.49
N PRO A 23 -2.06 4.85 -3.48
CA PRO A 23 -2.80 4.85 -4.73
C PRO A 23 -2.83 3.47 -5.39
N ALA A 24 -3.95 3.12 -6.00
CA ALA A 24 -4.09 1.84 -6.70
C ALA A 24 -3.22 1.82 -7.96
N VAL A 25 -2.54 0.69 -8.20
CA VAL A 25 -1.74 0.46 -9.40
C VAL A 25 -2.26 -0.77 -10.13
N TRP A 26 -2.42 -0.66 -11.45
CA TRP A 26 -3.00 -1.70 -12.29
C TRP A 26 -1.98 -2.77 -12.67
N PHE A 27 -1.90 -3.90 -11.95
CA PHE A 27 -0.83 -4.90 -12.15
C PHE A 27 -0.74 -5.50 -13.57
N TYR A 28 -1.79 -5.40 -14.41
CA TYR A 28 -1.80 -5.95 -15.77
C TYR A 28 -1.42 -4.94 -16.87
N GLY A 29 -0.79 -3.81 -16.50
CA GLY A 29 -0.42 -2.75 -17.45
C GLY A 29 1.01 -2.86 -18.01
N ALA A 30 1.64 -4.03 -17.90
CA ALA A 30 3.04 -4.27 -18.28
C ALA A 30 4.02 -3.23 -17.69
N THR A 31 5.01 -2.80 -18.47
CA THR A 31 6.12 -1.96 -18.01
C THR A 31 5.69 -0.63 -17.39
N LEU A 32 4.70 0.05 -17.99
CA LEU A 32 4.23 1.35 -17.47
C LEU A 32 3.63 1.23 -16.07
N SER A 33 2.92 0.13 -15.82
CA SER A 33 2.39 -0.16 -14.49
C SER A 33 3.50 -0.45 -13.49
N ALA A 34 4.53 -1.21 -13.88
CA ALA A 34 5.70 -1.45 -13.03
C ALA A 34 6.40 -0.14 -12.66
N MET A 35 6.59 0.78 -13.62
CA MET A 35 7.15 2.11 -13.35
C MET A 35 6.29 2.93 -12.38
N HIS A 36 4.97 2.92 -12.56
CA HIS A 36 4.04 3.59 -11.66
C HIS A 36 4.08 2.96 -10.26
N PHE A 37 4.10 1.63 -10.17
CA PHE A 37 4.21 0.90 -8.92
C PHE A 37 5.48 1.26 -8.15
N VAL A 38 6.64 1.30 -8.80
CA VAL A 38 7.91 1.64 -8.14
C VAL A 38 7.86 3.05 -7.55
N ARG A 39 7.29 4.04 -8.26
CA ARG A 39 7.12 5.39 -7.70
C ARG A 39 6.16 5.41 -6.51
N VAL A 40 5.05 4.71 -6.61
CA VAL A 40 4.08 4.62 -5.50
C VAL A 40 4.71 3.95 -4.28
N LEU A 41 5.51 2.91 -4.49
CA LEU A 41 6.23 2.20 -3.44
C LEU A 41 7.29 3.10 -2.80
N ASP A 42 8.09 3.80 -3.60
CA ASP A 42 9.14 4.71 -3.12
C ASP A 42 8.56 5.80 -2.21
N ASN A 43 7.49 6.47 -2.67
CA ASN A 43 6.76 7.44 -1.85
C ASN A 43 6.20 6.82 -0.55
N ALA A 44 5.79 5.56 -0.58
CA ALA A 44 5.19 4.90 0.57
C ALA A 44 6.20 4.53 1.66
N ILE A 45 7.45 4.27 1.29
CA ILE A 45 8.54 3.93 2.22
C ILE A 45 9.35 5.16 2.66
N GLY A 46 8.93 6.37 2.26
CA GLY A 46 9.60 7.63 2.60
C GLY A 46 10.73 8.02 1.64
N GLY A 47 10.79 7.41 0.46
CA GLY A 47 11.65 7.85 -0.64
C GLY A 47 11.24 9.24 -1.14
N LYS A 48 12.24 10.08 -1.37
CA LYS A 48 12.09 11.39 -2.03
C LYS A 48 12.19 11.13 -3.54
N ALA A 49 11.08 10.73 -4.15
CA ALA A 49 10.98 10.42 -5.57
C ALA A 49 11.69 11.43 -6.50
#